data_AF-A0A0R1V2D2-F1
#
_entry.id   AF-A0A0R1V2D2-F1
#
_cell.length_a   1.000
_cell.length_b   1.000
_cell.length_c   1.000
_cell.angle_alpha   90.00
_cell.angle_beta   90.00
_cell.angle_gamma   90.00
#
_symmetry.space_group_name_H-M   'P 1'
#
loop_
_entity.id
_entity.type
_entity.pdbx_description
1 polymer ?
#
loop_
_entity_poly.entity_id
_entity_poly.type
_entity_poly.pdbx_seq_one_letter_code
_entity_poly.pdbx_strand_id
1 'polypeptide(L)' 'MLQAIQKHGAAKGFLMGFSRILRCHPFVRGGYDPVPEKFSLRRNPKNNKI' A
#
# COMPACT_ATOMS: atom_id res chain seq x y z
N MET A 1 -1.07 3.30 7.26
CA MET A 1 -2.23 2.51 7.74
C MET A 1 -3.39 3.40 8.16
N LEU A 2 -3.18 4.37 9.06
CA LEU A 2 -4.23 5.29 9.52
C LEU A 2 -5.02 5.98 8.40
N GLN A 3 -4.33 6.57 7.42
CA GLN A 3 -4.99 7.21 6.26
C GLN A 3 -5.82 6.22 5.42
N ALA A 4 -5.42 4.94 5.34
CA ALA A 4 -6.14 3.92 4.60
C ALA A 4 -7.42 3.48 5.32
N ILE A 5 -7.40 3.46 6.65
CA ILE A 5 -8.58 3.16 7.47
C ILE A 5 -9.60 4.31 7.39
N GLN A 6 -9.15 5.57 7.46
CA GLN A 6 -10.04 6.72 7.28
C GLN A 6 -10.68 6.78 5.88
N LYS A 7 -9.90 6.51 4.81
CA LYS A 7 -10.41 6.61 3.43
C LYS A 7 -11.26 5.41 2.98
N HIS A 8 -10.94 4.20 3.44
CA HIS A 8 -11.51 2.97 2.88
C HIS A 8 -12.21 2.09 3.92
N GLY A 9 -12.22 2.49 5.19
CA GLY A 9 -12.75 1.72 6.31
C GLY A 9 -11.75 0.70 6.86
N ALA A 10 -12.08 0.15 8.04
CA ALA A 10 -11.20 -0.76 8.77
C ALA A 10 -10.83 -2.01 7.96
N ALA A 11 -11.79 -2.68 7.32
CA ALA A 11 -11.55 -3.92 6.58
C ALA A 11 -10.59 -3.74 5.40
N LYS A 12 -10.85 -2.75 4.52
CA LYS A 12 -10.00 -2.47 3.36
C LYS A 12 -8.65 -1.90 3.78
N GLY A 13 -8.62 -1.01 4.78
CA GLY A 13 -7.39 -0.46 5.34
C GLY A 13 -6.47 -1.53 5.92
N PHE A 14 -7.05 -2.53 6.58
CA PHE A 14 -6.34 -3.70 7.10
C PHE A 14 -5.76 -4.54 5.95
N LEU A 15 -6.56 -4.84 4.91
CA LEU A 15 -6.11 -5.64 3.77
C LEU A 15 -4.95 -4.98 3.00
N MET A 16 -5.00 -3.65 2.80
CA MET A 16 -3.90 -2.90 2.17
C MET A 16 -2.63 -2.89 3.02
N GLY A 17 -2.77 -2.76 4.34
CA GLY A 17 -1.64 -2.83 5.27
C GLY A 17 -1.00 -4.22 5.30
N PHE A 18 -1.83 -5.26 5.37
CA PHE A 18 -1.38 -6.65 5.36
C PHE A 18 -0.67 -7.00 4.05
N SER A 19 -1.21 -6.57 2.92
CA SER A 19 -0.57 -6.72 1.61
C SER A 19 0.79 -6.02 1.52
N ARG A 20 1.04 -4.92 2.24
CA ARG A 20 2.37 -4.29 2.32
C ARG A 20 3.38 -5.18 3.06
N ILE A 21 2.97 -5.80 4.17
CA ILE A 21 3.82 -6.72 4.95
C ILE A 21 4.16 -7.95 4.11
N LEU A 22 3.17 -8.57 3.46
CA LEU A 22 3.38 -9.75 2.60
C LEU A 22 4.34 -9.50 1.42
N ARG A 23 4.52 -8.23 1.00
CA ARG A 23 5.42 -7.85 -0.11
C ARG A 23 6.75 -7.27 0.36
N CYS A 24 7.00 -7.27 1.66
CA CYS A 24 8.25 -6.82 2.23
C CYS A 24 9.27 -7.96 2.09
N HIS A 25 10.23 -7.80 1.19
CA HIS A 25 11.35 -8.71 1.04
C HIS A 25 12.65 -7.90 0.89
N PRO A 26 13.80 -8.41 1.36
CA PRO A 26 15.06 -7.66 1.39
C PRO A 26 15.55 -7.23 0.01
N PHE A 27 15.16 -7.97 -1.05
CA PHE A 27 15.49 -7.66 -2.44
C PHE A 27 14.53 -6.68 -3.13
N VAL A 28 13.58 -6.07 -2.41
CA VAL A 28 12.63 -5.12 -2.99
C VAL A 28 13.15 -3.71 -2.80
N ARG A 29 13.14 -2.90 -3.87
CA ARG A 29 13.36 -1.46 -3.71
C ARG A 29 12.21 -0.90 -2.89
N GLY A 30 12.56 -0.38 -1.71
CA GLY A 30 11.66 0.46 -0.93
C GLY A 30 11.29 1.71 -1.70
N GLY A 31 10.21 2.37 -1.28
CA GLY A 31 9.76 3.62 -1.87
C GLY A 31 8.49 4.12 -1.20
N TYR A 32 8.11 5.36 -1.50
CA TYR A 32 6.91 5.97 -0.94
C TYR A 32 5.65 5.38 -1.61
N ASP A 33 4.81 4.69 -0.84
CA ASP A 33 3.55 4.09 -1.32
C ASP A 33 2.35 4.89 -0.77
N PRO A 34 1.88 5.93 -1.48
CA PRO A 34 0.74 6.73 -1.04
C PRO A 34 -0.53 5.86 -1.04
N VAL A 35 -1.50 6.22 -0.18
CA VAL A 35 -2.80 5.55 -0.17
C VAL A 35 -3.58 6.02 -1.42
N PRO A 36 -3.93 5.11 -2.35
CA PRO A 36 -4.68 5.48 -3.54
C PRO A 36 -6.10 5.93 -3.18
N GLU A 37 -6.76 6.72 -4.03
CA GLU A 37 -8.17 7.10 -3.82
C GLU A 37 -9.15 5.94 -4.06
N LYS A 38 -8.72 4.94 -4.85
CA LYS A 38 -9.47 3.71 -5.10
C LYS A 38 -8.74 2.55 -4.47
N PHE A 39 -9.49 1.64 -3.83
CA PHE A 39 -8.93 0.45 -3.21
C PHE A 39 -8.13 -0.38 -4.22
N SER A 40 -6.83 -0.52 -3.97
CA SER A 40 -5.93 -1.38 -4.75
C SER A 40 -4.91 -2.01 -3.82
N LEU A 41 -4.79 -3.34 -3.88
CA LEU A 41 -3.74 -4.07 -3.16
C LEU A 41 -2.43 -4.08 -3.94
N ARG A 42 -2.40 -3.62 -5.18
CA ARG A 42 -1.21 -3.69 -6.04
C ARG A 42 -0.30 -2.49 -5.77
N ARG A 43 1.03 -2.66 -5.88
CA ARG A 43 1.98 -1.54 -5.74
C ARG A 43 1.64 -0.54 -6.84
N ASN A 44 1.62 0.75 -6.52
CA ASN A 44 1.42 1.76 -7.53
C ASN A 44 2.66 1.78 -8.45
N PRO A 45 2.55 1.40 -9.73
CA PRO A 45 3.70 1.32 -10.63
C PRO A 45 4.33 2.69 -10.92
N LYS A 46 3.65 3.79 -10.61
CA LYS A 46 4.16 5.17 -10.79
C LYS A 46 5.31 5.54 -9.84
N ASN A 47 5.61 4.74 -8.83
CA ASN A 47 6.71 4.98 -7.86
C ASN A 47 8.08 4.44 -8.33
N ASN A 48 8.15 3.69 -9.44
CA ASN A 48 9.39 3.10 -9.95
C ASN A 48 10.21 4.02 -10.88
N LYS A 49 9.89 5.31 -10.95
CA LYS A 49 10.71 6.31 -11.67
C LYS A 49 11.70 6.97 -10.70
N ILE A 50 12.80 6.29 -10.43
CA ILE A 50 14.08 6.90 -10.04
C ILE A 50 15.11 6.35 -11.02
#